data_AF-A0A957V4K6-F1
#
_entry.id   AF-A0A957V4K6-F1
#
_cell.length_a   1.000
_cell.length_b   1.000
_cell.length_c   1.000
_cell.angle_alpha   90.00
_cell.angle_beta   90.00
_cell.angle_gamma   90.00
#
_symmetry.space_group_name_H-M   'P 1'
#
loop_
_entity.id
_entity.type
_entity.pdbx_description
1 polymer ?
#
loop_
_entity_poly.entity_id
_entity_poly.type
_entity_poly.pdbx_seq_one_letter_code
_entity_poly.pdbx_strand_id
1 'polypeptide(L)'
;LYSHDFKRNPHPTYAAMRARDPVVHHPGLGEGMLIWFVTRYDDVQAVLADNGTFVLDPQMAFDPADPRLAMFANGHPVMDLVNNNLLNKDGENHRRLRALVQKAFTPRMVERLRPRVQAIADELLDHVAADGQMDLIDAYA
;
A
#
# COMPACT_ATOMS: atom_id res chain seq x y z
N LEU A 1 -0.64 12.64 12.50
CA LEU A 1 -0.87 11.69 11.39
C LEU A 1 -1.87 10.57 11.73
N TYR A 2 -2.24 10.34 13.00
CA TYR A 2 -3.14 9.22 13.37
C TYR A 2 -4.52 9.64 13.91
N SER A 3 -4.80 10.95 13.97
CA SER A 3 -6.06 11.49 14.47
C SER A 3 -7.22 11.33 13.48
N HIS A 4 -8.45 11.35 13.99
CA HIS A 4 -9.66 11.37 13.17
C HIS A 4 -9.67 12.57 12.20
N ASP A 5 -9.29 13.75 12.67
CA ASP A 5 -9.22 14.97 11.84
C ASP A 5 -8.24 14.82 10.68
N PHE A 6 -7.09 14.17 10.92
CA PHE A 6 -6.15 13.88 9.85
C PHE A 6 -6.73 12.91 8.83
N LYS A 7 -7.39 11.82 9.27
CA LYS A 7 -8.03 10.86 8.36
C LYS A 7 -9.13 11.53 7.52
N ARG A 8 -9.88 12.45 8.11
CA ARG A 8 -10.95 13.20 7.41
C ARG A 8 -10.40 14.20 6.39
N ASN A 9 -9.29 14.87 6.70
CA ASN A 9 -8.67 15.83 5.79
C ASN A 9 -7.14 15.87 5.95
N PRO A 10 -6.41 14.98 5.25
CA PRO A 10 -4.96 14.89 5.40
C PRO A 10 -4.21 15.97 4.59
N HIS A 11 -4.87 16.59 3.61
CA HIS A 11 -4.21 17.49 2.65
C HIS A 11 -3.53 18.71 3.28
N PRO A 12 -4.14 19.44 4.26
CA PRO A 12 -3.48 20.55 4.92
C PRO A 12 -2.21 20.12 5.67
N THR A 13 -2.24 18.94 6.31
CA THR A 13 -1.07 18.38 6.99
C THR A 13 0.07 18.13 6.00
N TYR A 14 -0.22 17.46 4.88
CA TYR A 14 0.80 17.21 3.85
C TYR A 14 1.28 18.50 3.16
N ALA A 15 0.42 19.50 2.99
CA ALA A 15 0.82 20.80 2.46
C ALA A 15 1.81 21.51 3.41
N ALA A 16 1.55 21.48 4.72
CA ALA A 16 2.46 22.03 5.71
C ALA A 16 3.81 21.29 5.75
N MET A 17 3.80 19.95 5.64
CA MET A 17 5.02 19.15 5.56
C MET A 17 5.85 19.55 4.33
N ARG A 18 5.27 19.53 3.12
CA ARG A 18 5.96 19.93 1.88
C ARG A 18 6.59 21.34 1.94
N ALA A 19 5.90 22.27 2.60
CA ALA A 19 6.31 23.66 2.69
C ALA A 19 7.42 23.90 3.72
N ARG A 20 7.42 23.16 4.83
CA ARG A 20 8.34 23.40 5.96
C ARG A 20 9.51 22.43 5.97
N ASP A 21 9.21 21.14 5.90
CA ASP A 21 10.19 20.06 5.97
C ASP A 21 9.68 18.86 5.14
N PRO A 22 10.07 18.77 3.86
CA PRO A 22 9.51 17.78 2.95
C PRO A 22 9.99 16.35 3.23
N VAL A 23 11.05 16.18 4.04
CA VAL A 23 11.63 14.91 4.46
C VAL A 23 11.81 14.92 5.98
N VAL A 24 10.77 14.50 6.69
CA VAL A 24 10.71 14.55 8.16
C VAL A 24 10.66 13.15 8.75
N HIS A 25 11.37 12.91 9.85
CA HIS A 25 11.31 11.64 10.56
C HIS A 25 10.43 11.72 11.81
N HIS A 26 9.89 10.57 12.22
CA HIS A 26 9.16 10.39 13.47
C HIS A 26 9.59 9.08 14.13
N PRO A 27 9.58 8.97 15.47
CA PRO A 27 9.73 7.69 16.15
C PRO A 27 8.78 6.63 15.60
N GLY A 28 9.32 5.45 15.26
CA GLY A 28 8.61 4.31 14.72
C GLY A 28 8.16 3.32 15.78
N LEU A 29 7.75 2.13 15.33
CA LEU A 29 7.44 1.00 16.20
C LEU A 29 8.75 0.38 16.70
N GLY A 30 9.00 0.43 18.01
CA GLY A 30 10.22 -0.09 18.63
C GLY A 30 11.25 0.97 18.96
N GLU A 31 12.05 0.71 19.99
CA GLU A 31 13.08 1.65 20.46
C GLU A 31 14.15 1.87 19.38
N GLY A 32 14.45 3.14 19.08
CA GLY A 32 15.45 3.50 18.07
C GLY A 32 15.03 3.33 16.61
N MET A 33 13.80 2.91 16.31
CA MET A 33 13.28 2.91 14.94
C MET A 33 12.79 4.31 14.57
N LEU A 34 13.16 4.79 13.38
CA LEU A 34 12.63 6.02 12.79
C LEU A 34 11.83 5.67 11.53
N ILE A 35 10.72 6.37 11.34
CA ILE A 35 9.95 6.38 10.10
C ILE A 35 10.20 7.71 9.41
N TRP A 36 10.62 7.67 8.15
CA TRP A 36 10.83 8.83 7.31
C TRP A 36 9.60 9.09 6.44
N PHE A 37 9.15 10.34 6.40
CA PHE A 37 8.07 10.80 5.53
C PHE A 37 8.65 11.68 4.42
N VAL A 38 8.50 11.24 3.18
CA VAL A 38 8.85 12.00 1.98
C VAL A 38 7.56 12.50 1.34
N THR A 39 7.45 13.82 1.11
CA THR A 39 6.13 14.43 0.81
C THR A 39 6.05 15.25 -0.46
N ARG A 40 7.19 15.57 -1.12
CA ARG A 40 7.19 16.21 -2.45
C ARG A 40 7.12 15.15 -3.53
N TYR A 41 6.41 15.48 -4.62
CA TYR A 41 6.14 14.53 -5.70
C TYR A 41 7.43 13.95 -6.31
N ASP A 42 8.38 14.83 -6.66
CA ASP A 42 9.63 14.41 -7.31
C ASP A 42 10.48 13.51 -6.39
N ASP A 43 10.55 13.85 -5.09
CA ASP A 43 11.27 13.05 -4.10
C ASP A 43 10.61 11.67 -3.91
N VAL A 44 9.28 11.62 -3.85
CA VAL A 44 8.53 10.35 -3.76
C VAL A 44 8.74 9.49 -5.01
N GLN A 45 8.68 10.09 -6.21
CA GLN A 45 8.95 9.38 -7.46
C GLN A 45 10.38 8.81 -7.49
N ALA A 46 11.37 9.60 -7.06
CA ALA A 46 12.76 9.15 -6.98
C ALA A 46 12.94 7.97 -6.03
N VAL A 47 12.35 8.04 -4.82
CA VAL A 47 12.37 6.96 -3.83
C VAL A 47 11.71 5.69 -4.37
N LEU A 48 10.53 5.80 -4.99
CA LEU A 48 9.79 4.65 -5.53
C LEU A 48 10.46 4.02 -6.77
N ALA A 49 11.31 4.77 -7.48
CA ALA A 49 12.03 4.26 -8.63
C ALA A 49 13.35 3.55 -8.25
N ASP A 50 13.95 3.92 -7.11
CA ASP A 50 15.22 3.36 -6.64
C ASP A 50 15.02 2.13 -5.74
N ASN A 51 14.72 1.01 -6.39
CA ASN A 51 14.58 -0.30 -5.74
C ASN A 51 15.91 -0.92 -5.26
N GLY A 52 17.05 -0.23 -5.47
CA GLY A 52 18.36 -0.67 -4.97
C GLY A 52 18.64 -0.11 -3.58
N THR A 53 18.25 1.14 -3.35
CA THR A 53 18.42 1.82 -2.06
C THR A 53 17.21 1.65 -1.15
N PHE A 54 15.99 1.74 -1.70
CA PHE A 54 14.74 1.66 -0.94
C PHE A 54 14.08 0.31 -1.16
N VAL A 55 14.34 -0.63 -0.27
CA VAL A 55 13.85 -2.02 -0.34
C VAL A 55 12.73 -2.27 0.68
N LEU A 56 11.89 -3.26 0.39
CA LEU A 56 10.75 -3.66 1.22
C LEU A 56 11.09 -4.86 2.12
N ASP A 57 11.97 -5.76 1.68
CA ASP A 57 12.39 -6.94 2.43
C ASP A 57 13.32 -6.52 3.59
N PRO A 58 12.93 -6.71 4.86
CA PRO A 58 13.76 -6.35 5.99
C PRO A 58 15.11 -7.06 6.01
N GLN A 59 15.21 -8.26 5.40
CA GLN A 59 16.48 -8.99 5.29
C GLN A 59 17.47 -8.30 4.35
N MET A 60 17.00 -7.41 3.46
CA MET A 60 17.84 -6.58 2.60
C MET A 60 18.07 -5.18 3.18
N ALA A 61 17.13 -4.68 4.00
CA ALA A 61 17.20 -3.34 4.58
C ALA A 61 18.13 -3.21 5.80
N PHE A 62 18.36 -4.30 6.53
CA PHE A 62 19.14 -4.31 7.77
C PHE A 62 20.37 -5.22 7.67
N ASP A 63 21.38 -4.92 8.48
CA ASP A 63 22.48 -5.86 8.72
C ASP A 63 21.91 -7.15 9.35
N PRO A 64 22.34 -8.36 8.95
CA PRO A 64 21.87 -9.61 9.54
C PRO A 64 22.06 -9.71 11.06
N ALA A 65 23.00 -8.96 11.64
CA ALA A 65 23.23 -8.89 13.09
C ALA A 65 22.40 -7.79 13.79
N ASP A 66 21.62 -7.01 13.05
CA ASP A 66 20.79 -5.95 13.62
C ASP A 66 19.65 -6.55 14.46
N PRO A 67 19.56 -6.25 15.78
CA PRO A 67 18.51 -6.80 16.64
C PRO A 67 17.09 -6.39 16.21
N ARG A 68 16.94 -5.30 15.44
CA ARG A 68 15.64 -4.86 14.91
C ARG A 68 15.07 -5.87 13.92
N LEU A 69 15.89 -6.71 13.29
CA LEU A 69 15.43 -7.76 12.38
C LEU A 69 14.53 -8.78 13.08
N ALA A 70 14.68 -8.98 14.40
CA ALA A 70 13.82 -9.85 15.19
C ALA A 70 12.34 -9.40 15.19
N MET A 71 12.07 -8.10 15.00
CA MET A 71 10.69 -7.57 14.88
C MET A 71 9.99 -8.05 13.60
N PHE A 72 10.77 -8.43 12.59
CA PHE A 72 10.30 -8.91 11.29
C PHE A 72 10.49 -10.43 11.13
N ALA A 73 10.91 -11.12 12.19
CA ALA A 73 11.15 -12.55 12.14
C ALA A 73 9.84 -13.31 11.86
N ASN A 74 9.94 -14.27 10.94
CA ASN A 74 8.89 -15.23 10.66
C ASN A 74 8.73 -16.20 11.84
N GLY A 75 7.52 -16.69 12.08
CA GLY A 75 7.20 -17.56 13.22
C GLY A 75 5.84 -17.29 13.86
N HIS A 76 5.20 -16.18 13.49
CA HIS A 76 3.77 -15.95 13.74
C HIS A 76 3.01 -16.03 12.40
N PRO A 77 1.92 -16.81 12.28
CA PRO A 77 1.25 -17.05 11.00
C PRO A 77 0.86 -15.78 10.23
N VAL A 78 0.49 -14.72 10.94
CA VAL A 78 0.17 -13.41 10.33
C VAL A 78 1.42 -12.74 9.76
N MET A 79 2.55 -12.79 10.48
CA MET A 79 3.80 -12.19 9.98
C MET A 79 4.34 -12.97 8.80
N ASP A 80 4.19 -14.29 8.80
CA ASP A 80 4.60 -15.11 7.67
C ASP A 80 3.82 -14.76 6.40
N LEU A 81 2.50 -14.51 6.51
CA LEU A 81 1.67 -14.07 5.38
C LEU A 81 2.03 -12.66 4.91
N VAL A 82 2.24 -11.74 5.85
CA VAL A 82 2.61 -10.36 5.55
C VAL A 82 4.00 -10.32 4.90
N ASN A 83 4.99 -11.02 5.42
CA ASN A 83 6.36 -10.93 4.93
C ASN A 83 6.62 -11.75 3.65
N ASN A 84 5.79 -12.77 3.36
CA ASN A 84 6.02 -13.69 2.24
C ASN A 84 4.96 -13.56 1.14
N ASN A 85 4.71 -12.33 0.68
CA ASN A 85 3.88 -12.08 -0.50
C ASN A 85 4.57 -11.12 -1.49
N LEU A 86 3.97 -10.98 -2.68
CA LEU A 86 4.51 -10.17 -3.77
C LEU A 86 4.80 -8.71 -3.37
N LEU A 87 4.02 -8.13 -2.46
CA LEU A 87 4.14 -6.73 -2.07
C LEU A 87 5.28 -6.47 -1.08
N ASN A 88 5.86 -7.50 -0.47
CA ASN A 88 6.90 -7.38 0.56
C ASN A 88 8.17 -8.18 0.19
N LYS A 89 8.41 -8.37 -1.11
CA LYS A 89 9.64 -8.99 -1.64
C LYS A 89 10.28 -8.09 -2.67
N ASP A 90 11.60 -8.22 -2.78
CA ASP A 90 12.44 -7.50 -3.73
C ASP A 90 13.23 -8.46 -4.65
N GLY A 91 13.99 -7.87 -5.58
CA GLY A 91 14.97 -8.58 -6.41
C GLY A 91 14.39 -9.76 -7.21
N GLU A 92 15.10 -10.90 -7.15
CA GLU A 92 14.72 -12.11 -7.89
C GLU A 92 13.39 -12.70 -7.40
N ASN A 93 13.15 -12.67 -6.08
CA ASN A 93 11.94 -13.20 -5.48
C ASN A 93 10.71 -12.43 -5.96
N HIS A 94 10.79 -11.09 -5.95
CA HIS A 94 9.75 -10.24 -6.52
C HIS A 94 9.51 -10.55 -8.00
N ARG A 95 10.58 -10.61 -8.80
CA ARG A 95 10.49 -10.87 -10.24
C ARG A 95 9.81 -12.21 -10.53
N ARG A 96 10.21 -13.27 -9.82
CA ARG A 96 9.64 -14.61 -9.94
C ARG A 96 8.14 -14.62 -9.60
N LEU A 97 7.74 -14.01 -8.48
CA LEU A 97 6.34 -13.94 -8.08
C LEU A 97 5.51 -13.09 -9.05
N ARG A 98 6.03 -11.92 -9.44
CA ARG A 98 5.35 -11.00 -10.37
C ARG A 98 5.12 -11.64 -11.72
N ALA A 99 6.09 -12.39 -12.25
CA ALA A 99 5.98 -13.09 -13.53
C ALA A 99 4.84 -14.13 -13.57
N LEU A 100 4.48 -14.71 -12.42
CA LEU A 100 3.35 -15.62 -12.30
C LEU A 100 2.03 -14.84 -12.24
N VAL A 101 1.95 -13.85 -11.37
CA VAL A 101 0.72 -13.08 -11.11
C VAL A 101 0.31 -12.23 -12.32
N GLN A 102 1.26 -11.57 -13.00
CA GLN A 102 0.96 -10.64 -14.09
C GLN A 102 0.21 -11.27 -15.27
N LYS A 103 0.30 -12.60 -15.44
CA LYS A 103 -0.44 -13.34 -16.49
C LYS A 103 -1.96 -13.19 -16.33
N ALA A 104 -2.45 -12.97 -15.11
CA ALA A 104 -3.85 -12.74 -14.82
C ALA A 104 -4.28 -11.27 -14.98
N PHE A 105 -3.33 -10.32 -14.94
CA PHE A 105 -3.59 -8.87 -14.96
C PHE A 105 -3.23 -8.23 -16.32
N THR A 106 -3.64 -8.87 -17.41
CA THR A 106 -3.45 -8.31 -18.76
C THR A 106 -4.64 -7.44 -19.17
N PRO A 107 -4.48 -6.46 -20.08
CA PRO A 107 -5.59 -5.66 -20.58
C PRO A 107 -6.76 -6.50 -21.09
N ARG A 108 -6.47 -7.60 -21.81
CA ARG A 108 -7.50 -8.54 -22.29
C ARG A 108 -8.27 -9.20 -21.15
N MET A 109 -7.61 -9.55 -20.05
CA MET A 109 -8.29 -10.14 -18.89
C MET A 109 -9.19 -9.12 -18.19
N VAL A 110 -8.73 -7.87 -18.05
CA VAL A 110 -9.54 -6.77 -17.49
C VAL A 110 -10.76 -6.50 -18.38
N GLU A 111 -10.59 -6.44 -19.70
CA GLU A 111 -11.71 -6.21 -20.62
C GLU A 111 -12.73 -7.35 -20.60
N ARG A 112 -12.30 -8.60 -20.34
CA ARG A 112 -13.24 -9.72 -20.14
C ARG A 112 -14.07 -9.59 -18.86
N LEU A 113 -13.60 -8.87 -17.86
CA LEU A 113 -14.34 -8.60 -16.62
C LEU A 113 -15.37 -7.49 -16.80
N ARG A 114 -15.16 -6.57 -17.76
CA ARG A 114 -16.04 -5.40 -17.97
C ARG A 114 -17.53 -5.75 -18.04
N PRO A 115 -17.99 -6.74 -18.83
CA PRO A 115 -19.42 -7.05 -18.90
C PRO A 115 -20.00 -7.54 -17.58
N ARG A 116 -19.23 -8.34 -16.81
CA ARG A 116 -19.70 -8.84 -15.51
C ARG A 116 -19.73 -7.74 -14.46
N VAL A 117 -18.71 -6.88 -14.43
CA VAL A 117 -18.68 -5.73 -13.52
C VAL A 117 -19.84 -4.78 -13.82
N GLN A 118 -20.11 -4.50 -15.10
CA GLN A 118 -21.26 -3.70 -15.50
C GLN A 118 -22.59 -4.33 -15.04
N ALA A 119 -22.78 -5.63 -15.29
CA ALA A 119 -24.00 -6.32 -14.86
C ALA A 119 -24.19 -6.26 -13.34
N ILE A 120 -23.13 -6.44 -12.54
CA ILE A 120 -23.21 -6.32 -11.08
C ILE A 120 -23.56 -4.88 -10.67
N ALA A 121 -22.93 -3.88 -11.30
CA ALA A 121 -23.22 -2.48 -11.01
C ALA A 121 -24.68 -2.13 -11.34
N ASP A 122 -25.18 -2.57 -12.50
CA ASP A 122 -26.57 -2.37 -12.93
C ASP A 122 -27.54 -3.06 -11.97
N GLU A 123 -27.28 -4.33 -11.62
CA GLU A 123 -28.08 -5.10 -10.65
C GLU A 123 -28.15 -4.40 -9.29
N LEU A 124 -27.04 -3.88 -8.78
CA LEU A 124 -26.99 -3.18 -7.48
C LEU A 124 -27.75 -1.85 -7.54
N LEU A 125 -27.63 -1.09 -8.64
CA LEU A 125 -28.34 0.17 -8.83
C LEU A 125 -29.84 -0.02 -9.01
N ASP A 126 -30.27 -1.04 -9.76
CA ASP A 126 -31.69 -1.33 -9.99
C ASP A 126 -32.42 -1.66 -8.68
N HIS A 127 -31.74 -2.32 -7.72
CA HIS A 127 -32.34 -2.66 -6.42
C HIS A 127 -32.70 -1.43 -5.57
N VAL A 128 -31.97 -0.32 -5.72
CA VAL A 128 -32.16 0.90 -4.93
C VAL A 128 -32.77 2.04 -5.73
N ALA A 129 -33.01 1.84 -7.04
CA ALA A 129 -33.47 2.88 -7.96
C ALA A 129 -34.82 3.49 -7.53
N ALA A 130 -35.70 2.70 -6.92
CA ALA A 130 -37.03 3.16 -6.49
C ALA A 130 -37.00 3.95 -5.17
N ASP A 131 -35.96 3.81 -4.36
CA ASP A 131 -35.91 4.35 -2.99
C ASP A 131 -35.53 5.83 -2.97
N GLY A 132 -34.96 6.36 -4.06
CA GLY A 132 -34.55 7.76 -4.20
C GLY A 132 -33.37 8.19 -3.31
N GLN A 133 -32.88 7.29 -2.47
CA GLN A 133 -31.71 7.45 -1.59
C GLN A 133 -31.09 6.07 -1.32
N MET A 134 -29.78 6.02 -1.09
CA MET A 134 -29.07 4.80 -0.70
C MET A 134 -27.84 5.14 0.17
N ASP A 135 -27.42 4.18 1.00
CA ASP A 135 -26.04 4.15 1.50
C ASP A 135 -25.17 3.52 0.41
N LEU A 136 -24.29 4.30 -0.22
CA LEU A 136 -23.47 3.84 -1.34
C LEU A 136 -22.49 2.73 -0.93
N ILE A 137 -22.00 2.73 0.31
CA ILE A 137 -21.04 1.72 0.76
C ILE A 137 -21.77 0.39 0.95
N ASP A 138 -22.87 0.39 1.69
CA ASP A 138 -23.59 -0.85 2.00
C ASP A 138 -24.36 -1.41 0.80
N ALA A 139 -24.87 -0.54 -0.09
CA ALA A 139 -25.75 -0.95 -1.18
C ALA A 139 -25.03 -1.16 -2.53
N TYR A 140 -23.79 -0.69 -2.70
CA TYR A 140 -23.11 -0.72 -4.01
C TYR A 140 -21.62 -1.09 -3.99
N ALA A 141 -20.85 -0.67 -2.97
CA ALA A 141 -19.38 -0.65 -3.02
C ALA A 141 -18.67 -1.92 -2.52
#